data_AF-A0A3R7AUQ9-F1
#
_entry.id   AF-A0A3R7AUQ9-F1
#
_cell.length_a   1.000
_cell.length_b   1.000
_cell.length_c   1.000
_cell.angle_alpha   90.00
_cell.angle_beta   90.00
_cell.angle_gamma   90.00
#
_symmetry.space_group_name_H-M   'P 1'
#
loop_
_entity.id
_entity.type
_entity.pdbx_description
1 polymer ?
#
loop_
_entity_poly.entity_id
_entity_poly.type
_entity_poly.pdbx_seq_one_letter_code
_entity_poly.pdbx_strand_id
1 'polypeptide(L)'
;MTTQPTDCSVCDFRIAKVPQKTHAVGSTRHLILPRGSYPRYDEEGEVALVAHLTAASNKFATSAHEAFYALFVDVVTRFHDGSIFSDFAMGYLNGVAVTGALVLGVVTVAELAVGLGFWLGRRTSTVKSKGYVLVK
;
A
#
# COMPACT_ATOMS: atom_id res chain seq x y z
N MET A 1 26.14 15.11 4.27
CA MET A 1 25.77 16.53 4.17
C MET A 1 24.33 16.64 4.64
N THR A 2 24.08 17.29 5.78
CA THR A 2 22.73 17.41 6.37
C THR A 2 22.25 18.84 6.16
N THR A 3 21.31 19.06 5.24
CA THR A 3 20.66 20.36 5.05
C THR A 3 19.37 20.38 5.86
N GLN A 4 19.29 21.24 6.87
CA GLN A 4 18.03 21.51 7.57
C GLN A 4 17.29 22.61 6.79
N PRO A 5 15.99 22.44 6.48
CA PRO A 5 15.26 23.38 5.65
C PRO A 5 15.08 24.72 6.39
N THR A 6 15.32 25.81 5.67
CA THR A 6 15.36 27.20 6.19
C THR A 6 14.00 27.89 6.11
N ASP A 7 12.92 27.13 6.11
CA ASP A 7 11.57 27.57 5.74
C ASP A 7 10.66 27.92 6.92
N CYS A 8 11.21 28.11 8.12
CA CYS A 8 10.44 28.65 9.24
C CYS A 8 10.41 30.19 9.20
N SER A 9 9.20 30.76 9.11
CA SER A 9 8.94 32.22 9.13
C SER A 9 9.36 32.95 10.42
N VAL A 10 9.75 32.21 11.46
CA VAL A 10 10.19 32.73 12.78
C VAL A 10 11.67 32.41 13.08
N CYS A 11 12.37 31.67 12.21
CA CYS A 11 13.76 31.28 12.47
C CYS A 11 14.76 32.31 11.95
N ASP A 12 15.08 33.34 12.76
CA ASP A 12 16.26 34.21 12.55
C ASP A 12 17.52 33.49 13.04
N PHE A 13 18.13 32.64 12.20
CA PHE A 13 19.42 32.04 12.54
C PHE A 13 20.56 32.95 12.04
N ARG A 14 21.15 33.72 12.95
CA ARG A 14 22.35 34.50 12.66
C ARG A 14 23.60 33.68 12.95
N ILE A 15 24.28 33.23 11.89
CA ILE A 15 25.58 32.56 12.02
C ILE A 15 26.65 33.66 12.15
N ALA A 16 27.11 33.91 13.39
CA ALA A 16 28.23 34.80 13.65
C ALA A 16 29.51 34.00 13.90
N LYS A 17 30.65 34.47 13.36
CA LYS A 17 31.95 33.86 13.62
C LYS A 17 32.39 34.21 15.05
N VAL A 18 32.34 33.22 15.94
CA VAL A 18 32.74 33.39 17.34
C VAL A 18 34.25 33.19 17.47
N PRO A 19 35.01 34.16 18.02
CA PRO A 19 36.42 33.97 18.33
C PRO A 19 36.64 32.82 19.30
N GLN A 20 37.72 32.07 19.13
CA GLN A 20 38.06 30.95 20.00
C GLN A 20 38.39 31.48 21.41
N LYS A 21 37.63 31.06 22.42
CA LYS A 21 37.93 31.34 23.83
C LYS A 21 38.74 30.19 24.43
N THR A 22 39.82 30.52 25.11
CA THR A 22 40.59 29.57 25.94
C THR A 22 39.89 29.41 27.29
N HIS A 23 39.65 28.16 27.68
CA HIS A 23 39.00 27.81 28.95
C HIS A 23 39.97 27.00 29.81
N ALA A 24 39.97 27.24 31.11
CA ALA A 24 40.70 26.40 32.06
C ALA A 24 40.09 24.99 32.11
N VAL A 25 40.93 23.98 32.40
CA VAL A 25 40.49 22.60 32.59
C VAL A 25 39.47 22.56 33.74
N GLY A 26 38.27 22.05 33.48
CA GLY A 26 37.14 22.04 34.42
C GLY A 26 36.16 23.21 34.28
N SER A 27 36.36 24.13 33.34
CA SER A 27 35.40 25.22 33.08
C SER A 27 34.07 24.67 32.55
N THR A 28 32.97 25.02 33.20
CA THR A 28 31.63 24.71 32.71
C THR A 28 31.14 25.81 31.76
N ARG A 29 30.45 25.40 30.69
CA ARG A 29 29.79 26.31 29.75
C ARG A 29 28.34 26.45 30.19
N HIS A 30 27.83 27.67 30.29
CA HIS A 30 26.40 27.88 30.49
C HIS A 30 25.64 27.48 29.21
N LEU A 31 25.05 26.28 29.20
CA LEU A 31 24.08 25.91 28.17
C LEU A 31 22.81 26.70 28.43
N ILE A 32 22.43 27.56 27.49
CA ILE A 32 21.04 28.02 27.41
C ILE A 32 20.26 26.76 27.05
N LEU A 33 19.57 26.17 28.02
CA LEU A 33 18.57 25.16 27.74
C LEU A 33 17.59 25.81 26.76
N PRO A 34 17.43 25.27 25.54
CA PRO A 34 16.32 25.69 24.72
C PRO A 34 15.08 25.46 25.58
N ARG A 35 14.38 26.53 25.95
CA ARG A 35 12.98 26.41 26.34
C ARG A 35 12.22 26.06 25.07
N GLY A 36 12.43 24.84 24.60
CA GLY A 36 11.54 24.22 23.64
C GLY A 36 10.23 24.02 24.38
N SER A 37 9.32 24.97 24.21
CA SER A 37 7.89 24.69 24.25
C SER A 37 7.56 23.78 23.07
N TYR A 38 8.14 22.59 23.04
CA TYR A 38 7.43 21.49 22.41
C TYR A 38 6.21 21.29 23.29
N PRO A 39 4.98 21.34 22.75
CA PRO A 39 3.81 21.04 23.53
C PRO A 39 4.04 19.66 24.15
N ARG A 40 4.33 19.63 25.45
CA ARG A 40 4.16 18.42 26.22
C ARG A 40 2.67 18.14 26.14
N TYR A 41 2.30 16.91 25.75
CA TYR A 41 0.94 16.41 25.86
C TYR A 41 0.39 16.84 27.22
N ASP A 42 -0.46 17.86 27.19
CA ASP A 42 -1.23 18.35 28.31
C ASP A 42 -2.46 17.44 28.42
N GLU A 43 -3.06 17.34 29.60
CA GLU A 43 -4.15 16.39 29.83
C GLU A 43 -5.35 16.69 28.91
N GLU A 44 -5.46 17.94 28.47
CA GLU A 44 -6.41 18.43 27.49
C GLU A 44 -6.24 17.77 26.11
N GLY A 45 -5.00 17.56 25.66
CA GLY A 45 -4.70 16.90 24.39
C GLY A 45 -5.05 15.41 24.38
N GLU A 46 -4.83 14.71 25.50
CA GLU A 46 -5.23 13.30 25.67
C GLU A 46 -6.76 13.17 25.66
N VAL A 47 -7.47 14.02 26.40
CA VAL A 47 -8.93 14.03 26.42
C VAL A 47 -9.51 14.31 25.03
N ALA A 48 -8.93 15.25 24.29
CA ALA A 48 -9.36 15.56 22.93
C ALA A 48 -9.14 14.38 21.96
N LEU A 49 -8.00 13.68 22.08
CA LEU A 49 -7.70 12.50 21.28
C LEU A 49 -8.66 11.35 21.59
N VAL A 50 -8.87 11.05 22.88
CA VAL A 50 -9.81 10.00 23.33
C VAL A 50 -11.21 10.31 22.84
N ALA A 51 -11.69 11.55 23.01
CA ALA A 51 -13.01 11.96 22.54
C ALA A 51 -13.16 11.79 21.02
N HIS A 52 -12.13 12.14 20.25
CA HIS A 52 -12.14 11.97 18.80
C HIS A 52 -12.18 10.49 18.40
N LEU A 53 -11.32 9.65 19.00
CA LEU A 53 -11.30 8.21 18.73
C LEU A 53 -12.63 7.57 19.11
N THR A 54 -13.20 7.90 20.28
CA THR A 54 -14.50 7.39 20.71
C THR A 54 -15.61 7.80 19.74
N ALA A 55 -15.64 9.05 19.30
CA ALA A 55 -16.63 9.51 18.32
C ALA A 55 -16.48 8.78 16.97
N ALA A 56 -15.24 8.60 16.50
CA ALA A 56 -14.96 7.87 15.26
C ALA A 56 -15.36 6.39 15.37
N SER A 57 -15.00 5.72 16.46
CA SER A 57 -15.37 4.33 16.73
C SER A 57 -16.89 4.14 16.80
N ASN A 58 -17.62 5.04 17.47
CA ASN A 58 -19.08 4.99 17.51
C ASN A 58 -19.69 5.12 16.12
N LYS A 59 -19.18 6.05 15.30
CA LYS A 59 -19.64 6.22 13.92
C LYS A 59 -19.42 4.97 13.07
N PHE A 60 -18.26 4.34 13.17
CA PHE A 60 -17.97 3.10 12.45
C PHE A 60 -18.82 1.94 12.95
N ALA A 61 -19.05 1.82 14.27
CA ALA A 61 -19.92 0.79 14.84
C ALA A 61 -21.37 0.92 14.34
N THR A 62 -21.93 2.14 14.34
CA THR A 62 -23.28 2.39 13.82
C THR A 62 -23.37 2.08 12.33
N SER A 63 -22.42 2.57 11.53
CA SER A 63 -22.40 2.32 10.09
C SER A 63 -22.28 0.83 9.75
N ALA A 64 -21.43 0.10 10.47
CA ALA A 64 -21.27 -1.34 10.29
C ALA A 64 -22.56 -2.09 10.68
N HIS A 65 -23.22 -1.68 11.76
CA HIS A 65 -24.48 -2.28 12.19
C HIS A 65 -25.60 -2.06 11.18
N GLU A 66 -25.76 -0.83 10.67
CA GLU A 66 -26.76 -0.52 9.63
C GLU A 66 -26.51 -1.31 8.34
N ALA A 67 -25.24 -1.36 7.88
CA ALA A 67 -24.88 -2.12 6.69
C ALA A 67 -25.10 -3.63 6.88
N PHE A 68 -24.74 -4.18 8.05
CA PHE A 68 -24.99 -5.57 8.39
C PHE A 68 -26.49 -5.87 8.41
N TYR A 69 -27.29 -5.03 9.06
CA TYR A 69 -28.73 -5.27 9.19
C TYR A 69 -29.42 -5.19 7.82
N ALA A 70 -29.02 -4.25 6.97
CA ALA A 70 -29.52 -4.17 5.60
C ALA A 70 -29.20 -5.44 4.80
N LEU A 71 -27.95 -5.93 4.87
CA LEU A 71 -27.54 -7.18 4.21
C LEU A 71 -28.27 -8.39 4.79
N PHE A 72 -28.44 -8.44 6.11
CA PHE A 72 -29.12 -9.54 6.78
C PHE A 72 -30.58 -9.64 6.34
N VAL A 73 -31.31 -8.52 6.35
CA VAL A 73 -32.71 -8.48 5.91
C VAL A 73 -32.82 -8.87 4.43
N ASP A 74 -31.92 -8.37 3.58
CA ASP A 74 -31.89 -8.70 2.15
C ASP A 74 -31.64 -10.21 1.92
N VAL A 75 -30.65 -10.79 2.61
CA VAL A 75 -30.35 -12.23 2.53
C VAL A 75 -31.53 -13.07 3.01
N VAL A 76 -32.13 -12.74 4.16
CA VAL A 76 -33.29 -13.47 4.70
C VAL A 76 -34.47 -13.35 3.74
N THR A 77 -34.72 -12.17 3.16
CA THR A 77 -35.80 -11.96 2.20
C THR A 77 -35.57 -12.81 0.95
N ARG A 78 -34.35 -12.81 0.38
CA ARG A 78 -34.03 -13.66 -0.78
C ARG A 78 -34.13 -15.16 -0.47
N PHE A 79 -33.81 -15.57 0.76
CA PHE A 79 -34.05 -16.95 1.21
C PHE A 79 -35.55 -17.26 1.30
N HIS A 80 -36.35 -16.35 1.87
CA HIS A 80 -37.80 -16.50 2.02
C HIS A 80 -38.51 -16.55 0.66
N ASP A 81 -38.03 -15.76 -0.30
CA ASP A 81 -38.57 -15.66 -1.65
C ASP A 81 -38.00 -16.73 -2.60
N GLY A 82 -37.03 -17.54 -2.14
CA GLY A 82 -36.46 -18.67 -2.91
C GLY A 82 -35.49 -18.28 -4.05
N SER A 83 -35.12 -17.00 -4.19
CA SER A 83 -34.26 -16.53 -5.28
C SER A 83 -32.82 -17.05 -5.20
N ILE A 84 -32.28 -17.26 -3.99
CA ILE A 84 -30.93 -17.81 -3.80
C ILE A 84 -30.80 -19.23 -4.40
N PHE A 85 -31.83 -20.06 -4.23
CA PHE A 85 -31.85 -21.42 -4.78
C PHE A 85 -31.99 -21.44 -6.30
N SER A 86 -32.66 -20.43 -6.86
CA SER A 86 -32.87 -20.28 -8.31
C SER A 86 -31.58 -19.84 -9.02
N ASP A 87 -30.81 -18.93 -8.41
CA ASP A 87 -29.50 -18.49 -8.95
C ASP A 87 -28.43 -19.59 -8.88
N PHE A 88 -28.42 -20.44 -7.86
CA PHE A 88 -27.50 -21.60 -7.82
C PHE A 88 -27.79 -22.61 -8.94
N ALA A 89 -29.06 -22.84 -9.26
CA ALA A 89 -29.44 -23.72 -10.36
C ALA A 89 -28.98 -23.16 -11.73
N MET A 90 -29.12 -21.84 -11.94
CA MET A 90 -28.66 -21.15 -13.15
C MET A 90 -27.13 -21.06 -13.22
N GLY A 91 -26.46 -20.80 -12.09
CA GLY A 91 -25.01 -20.66 -11.98
C GLY A 91 -24.26 -21.97 -12.19
N TYR A 92 -24.82 -23.11 -11.77
CA TYR A 92 -24.24 -24.43 -12.03
C TYR A 92 -24.15 -24.74 -13.53
N LEU A 93 -25.21 -24.44 -14.28
CA LEU A 93 -25.25 -24.66 -15.73
C LEU A 93 -24.27 -23.75 -16.48
N ASN A 94 -24.13 -22.49 -16.07
CA ASN A 94 -23.18 -21.56 -16.68
C ASN A 94 -21.71 -21.85 -16.29
N GLY A 95 -21.46 -22.26 -15.04
CA GLY A 95 -20.12 -22.59 -14.55
C GLY A 95 -19.50 -23.78 -15.28
N VAL A 96 -20.28 -24.84 -15.53
CA VAL A 96 -19.82 -26.02 -16.30
C VAL A 96 -19.41 -25.64 -17.73
N ALA A 97 -20.16 -24.74 -18.37
CA ALA A 97 -19.85 -24.27 -19.73
C ALA A 97 -18.55 -23.42 -19.76
N VAL A 98 -18.37 -22.51 -18.80
CA VAL A 98 -17.20 -21.62 -18.74
C VAL A 98 -15.92 -22.39 -18.39
N THR A 99 -15.97 -23.32 -17.42
CA THR A 99 -14.80 -24.13 -17.06
C THR A 99 -14.37 -25.02 -18.22
N GLY A 100 -15.31 -25.64 -18.94
CA GLY A 100 -14.99 -26.45 -20.12
C GLY A 100 -14.32 -25.65 -21.24
N ALA A 101 -14.83 -24.46 -21.55
CA ALA A 101 -14.27 -23.59 -22.60
C ALA A 101 -12.86 -23.08 -22.25
N LEU A 102 -12.62 -22.73 -20.98
CA LEU A 102 -11.34 -22.20 -20.52
C LEU A 102 -10.24 -23.28 -20.57
N VAL A 103 -10.54 -24.51 -20.14
CA VAL A 103 -9.60 -25.64 -20.20
C VAL A 103 -9.21 -25.95 -21.66
N LEU A 104 -10.18 -26.04 -22.56
CA LEU A 104 -9.90 -26.27 -23.99
C LEU A 104 -9.09 -25.11 -24.61
N GLY A 105 -9.39 -23.87 -24.25
CA GLY A 105 -8.64 -22.69 -24.71
C GLY A 105 -7.17 -22.71 -24.27
N VAL A 106 -6.89 -23.07 -23.02
CA VAL A 106 -5.49 -23.11 -22.52
C VAL A 106 -4.70 -24.25 -23.18
N VAL A 107 -5.29 -25.44 -23.32
CA VAL A 107 -4.63 -26.61 -23.93
C VAL A 107 -4.25 -26.32 -25.38
N THR A 108 -5.17 -25.75 -26.16
CA THR A 108 -4.91 -25.42 -27.57
C THR A 108 -3.81 -24.37 -27.75
N VAL A 109 -3.75 -23.35 -26.89
CA VAL A 109 -2.68 -22.33 -26.93
C VAL A 109 -1.33 -22.95 -26.57
N ALA A 110 -1.28 -23.82 -25.57
CA ALA A 110 -0.05 -24.50 -25.18
C ALA A 110 0.52 -25.38 -26.31
N GLU A 111 -0.33 -26.16 -26.97
CA GLU A 111 0.08 -27.01 -28.10
C GLU A 111 0.59 -26.18 -29.29
N LEU A 112 -0.10 -25.09 -29.63
CA LEU A 112 0.33 -24.18 -30.70
C LEU A 112 1.67 -23.50 -30.39
N ALA A 113 1.89 -23.07 -29.14
CA ALA A 113 3.15 -22.44 -28.73
C ALA A 113 4.33 -23.41 -28.83
N VAL A 114 4.16 -24.65 -28.37
CA VAL A 114 5.20 -25.69 -28.45
C VAL A 114 5.49 -26.05 -29.92
N GLY A 115 4.45 -26.26 -30.73
CA GLY A 115 4.60 -26.57 -32.15
C GLY A 115 5.31 -25.45 -32.93
N LEU A 116 4.93 -24.19 -32.68
CA LEU A 116 5.54 -23.03 -33.33
C LEU A 116 6.99 -22.83 -32.90
N GLY A 117 7.30 -22.96 -31.60
CA GLY A 117 8.66 -22.86 -31.08
C GLY A 117 9.59 -23.93 -31.67
N PHE A 118 9.13 -25.18 -31.75
CA PHE A 118 9.88 -26.26 -32.38
C PHE A 118 10.17 -26.00 -33.87
N TRP A 119 9.16 -25.55 -34.61
CA TRP A 119 9.28 -25.28 -36.04
C TRP A 119 10.22 -24.09 -36.33
N LEU A 120 10.09 -23.00 -35.56
CA LEU A 120 10.97 -21.84 -35.68
C LEU A 120 12.41 -22.19 -35.28
N GLY A 121 12.61 -22.91 -34.18
CA GLY A 121 13.93 -23.36 -33.74
C GLY A 121 14.65 -24.20 -34.79
N ARG A 122 13.95 -25.13 -35.46
CA ARG A 122 14.51 -25.90 -36.58
C ARG A 122 14.95 -25.02 -37.75
N ARG A 123 14.26 -23.92 -38.02
CA ARG A 123 14.64 -22.95 -39.08
C ARG A 123 15.86 -22.11 -38.71
N THR A 124 16.06 -21.79 -37.44
CA THR A 124 17.20 -20.96 -37.00
C THR A 124 18.52 -21.72 -36.92
N SER A 125 18.48 -23.05 -36.74
CA SER A 125 19.67 -23.91 -36.63
C SER A 125 20.53 -24.02 -37.90
N THR A 126 20.07 -23.46 -39.03
CA THR A 126 20.80 -23.48 -40.31
C THR A 126 21.66 -22.23 -40.53
N VAL A 127 21.64 -21.25 -39.62
CA VAL A 127 22.38 -19.99 -39.77
C VAL A 127 23.74 -20.08 -39.06
N LYS A 128 24.85 -19.95 -39.81
CA LYS A 128 26.20 -19.88 -39.22
C LYS A 128 26.35 -18.64 -38.34
N SER A 129 26.64 -18.82 -37.05
CA SER A 129 26.90 -17.72 -36.11
C SER A 129 28.20 -16.99 -36.49
N LYS A 130 28.13 -15.68 -36.77
CA LYS A 130 29.30 -14.81 -36.82
C LYS A 130 29.43 -14.06 -35.50
N GLY A 131 30.50 -14.32 -34.75
CA GLY A 131 30.79 -13.65 -33.48
C GLY A 131 31.58 -12.35 -33.71
N TYR A 132 31.17 -11.27 -33.06
CA TYR A 132 31.93 -10.02 -32.98
C TYR A 132 32.35 -9.77 -31.52
N VAL A 133 33.62 -9.42 -31.31
CA VAL A 133 34.20 -9.07 -30.00
C VAL A 133 34.31 -7.56 -29.89
N LEU A 134 33.74 -7.00 -28.81
CA LEU A 134 33.97 -5.61 -28.42
C LEU A 134 35.32 -5.53 -27.69
N VAL A 135 36.29 -4.90 -28.34
CA VAL A 135 37.57 -4.54 -27.72
C VAL A 135 37.38 -3.20 -27.01
N LYS A 136 37.67 -3.16 -25.71
CA LYS A 136 37.71 -1.95 -24.89
C LYS A 136 39.13 -1.39 -24.85
#